data_AF-A0A941PP40-F1
#
_entry.id   AF-A0A941PP40-F1
#
_cell.length_a   1.000
_cell.length_b   1.000
_cell.length_c   1.000
_cell.angle_alpha   90.00
_cell.angle_beta   90.00
_cell.angle_gamma   90.00
#
_symmetry.space_group_name_H-M   'P 1'
#
loop_
_entity.id
_entity.type
_entity.pdbx_description
1 polymer ?
#
loop_
_entity_poly.entity_id
_entity_poly.type
_entity_poly.pdbx_seq_one_letter_code
_entity_poly.pdbx_strand_id
1 'polypeptide(L)'
;MRHPIRALALACVLTLTPACAALHLSAPDPIAAARTDDQRAYAIIESYGALVETATVIVRDPSVPIEAKRAIGRAEAAATPSVQTLEIVFSAYLRARAAYAAASGGDDTTLTRAFNALNAASQALSQAIDRAQAPVAELQTIINAQRGGVR
;
A
#
# COMPACT_ATOMS: atom_id res chain seq x y z
N MET A 1 -10.49 10.44 42.67
CA MET A 1 -10.62 11.05 41.32
C MET A 1 -9.49 12.05 41.15
N ARG A 2 -8.30 11.60 40.74
CA ARG A 2 -7.10 12.43 40.59
C ARG A 2 -6.73 12.38 39.11
N HIS A 3 -6.28 13.50 38.55
CA HIS A 3 -5.88 13.74 37.14
C HIS A 3 -6.92 14.38 36.19
N PRO A 4 -7.61 15.48 36.57
CA PRO A 4 -8.42 16.26 35.63
C PRO A 4 -7.60 16.83 34.46
N ILE A 5 -6.30 17.08 34.68
CA ILE A 5 -5.37 17.60 33.66
C ILE A 5 -5.14 16.58 32.53
N ARG A 6 -5.15 15.27 32.82
CA ARG A 6 -4.99 14.22 31.79
C ARG A 6 -6.23 14.09 30.91
N ALA A 7 -7.43 14.26 31.49
CA ALA A 7 -8.68 14.25 30.73
C ALA A 7 -8.78 15.46 29.78
N LEU A 8 -8.29 16.62 30.21
CA LEU A 8 -8.30 17.84 29.41
C LEU A 8 -7.30 17.78 28.24
N ALA A 9 -6.11 17.19 28.44
CA ALA A 9 -5.16 16.93 27.37
C ALA A 9 -5.70 15.94 26.32
N LEU A 10 -6.40 14.88 26.75
CA LEU A 10 -7.00 13.90 25.84
C LEU A 10 -8.15 14.51 25.03
N ALA A 11 -8.95 15.38 25.64
CA ALA A 11 -10.03 16.11 24.98
C ALA A 11 -9.51 17.07 23.91
N CYS A 12 -8.41 17.81 24.19
CA CYS A 12 -7.78 18.67 23.19
C CYS A 12 -7.25 17.88 21.98
N VAL A 13 -6.70 16.67 22.17
CA VAL A 13 -6.26 15.82 21.04
C VAL A 13 -7.44 15.34 20.20
N LEU A 14 -8.57 15.00 20.82
CA LEU A 14 -9.76 14.50 20.12
C LEU A 14 -10.55 15.58 19.35
N THR A 15 -10.44 16.86 19.74
CA THR A 15 -11.13 17.96 19.03
C THR A 15 -10.31 18.60 17.91
N LEU A 16 -9.00 18.35 17.87
CA LEU A 16 -8.10 18.87 16.83
C LEU A 16 -7.87 17.89 15.66
N THR A 17 -8.23 16.61 15.81
CA THR A 17 -8.15 15.62 14.73
C THR A 17 -9.10 15.84 13.54
N PRO A 18 -10.34 16.36 13.66
CA PRO A 18 -11.21 16.48 12.48
C PRO A 18 -10.78 17.62 11.54
N ALA A 19 -9.91 18.53 11.97
CA ALA A 19 -9.37 19.59 11.11
C ALA A 19 -8.30 19.07 10.12
N CYS A 20 -7.64 17.94 10.42
CA CYS A 20 -6.70 17.30 9.50
C CYS A 20 -7.41 16.50 8.39
N ALA A 21 -8.69 16.15 8.55
CA ALA A 21 -9.47 15.51 7.49
C ALA A 21 -9.91 16.49 6.39
N ALA A 22 -9.90 17.80 6.66
CA ALA A 22 -10.35 18.85 5.73
C ALA A 22 -9.21 19.51 4.94
N LEU A 23 -7.94 19.34 5.33
CA LEU A 23 -6.81 19.72 4.49
C LEU A 23 -6.68 18.70 3.35
N HIS A 24 -7.48 18.90 2.30
CA HIS A 24 -7.18 18.51 0.92
C HIS A 24 -5.91 19.25 0.43
N LEU A 25 -4.79 19.17 1.17
CA LEU A 25 -3.51 19.18 0.48
C LEU A 25 -3.52 17.90 -0.32
N SER A 26 -3.44 18.00 -1.64
CA SER A 26 -3.12 16.91 -2.54
C SER A 26 -2.03 16.06 -1.90
N ALA A 27 -2.40 14.95 -1.25
CA ALA A 27 -1.46 14.11 -0.56
C ALA A 27 -0.45 13.65 -1.62
N PRO A 28 0.86 13.78 -1.38
CA PRO A 28 1.85 13.26 -2.31
C PRO A 28 1.54 11.79 -2.54
N ASP A 29 1.65 11.34 -3.80
CA ASP A 29 1.47 9.93 -4.19
C ASP A 29 2.09 9.03 -3.12
N PRO A 30 1.32 8.18 -2.43
CA PRO A 30 1.80 7.42 -1.27
C PRO A 30 2.99 6.53 -1.63
N ILE A 31 3.08 6.10 -2.90
CA ILE A 31 4.22 5.33 -3.42
C ILE A 31 5.47 6.23 -3.49
N ALA A 32 5.32 7.47 -3.95
CA ALA A 32 6.40 8.46 -4.01
C ALA A 32 6.83 8.96 -2.61
N ALA A 33 5.92 8.98 -1.65
CA ALA A 33 6.19 9.38 -0.26
C ALA A 33 6.93 8.30 0.56
N ALA A 34 6.89 7.04 0.11
CA ALA A 34 7.51 5.91 0.81
C ALA A 34 9.05 6.00 0.81
N ARG A 35 9.65 5.85 2.01
CA ARG A 35 11.10 5.96 2.22
C ARG A 35 11.82 4.63 2.37
N THR A 36 11.06 3.55 2.55
CA THR A 36 11.57 2.19 2.76
C THR A 36 10.79 1.20 1.91
N ASP A 37 11.38 0.05 1.59
CA ASP A 37 10.74 -0.96 0.75
C ASP A 37 9.46 -1.51 1.37
N ASP A 38 9.40 -1.66 2.70
CA ASP A 38 8.18 -2.06 3.41
C ASP A 38 7.06 -1.01 3.29
N GLN A 39 7.39 0.28 3.41
CA GLN A 39 6.44 1.36 3.17
C GLN A 39 5.96 1.38 1.72
N ARG A 40 6.86 1.16 0.77
CA ARG A 40 6.52 1.18 -0.66
C ARG A 40 5.65 -0.01 -1.05
N ALA A 41 5.99 -1.21 -0.57
CA ALA A 41 5.17 -2.40 -0.76
C ALA A 41 3.75 -2.18 -0.21
N TYR A 42 3.64 -1.68 1.02
CA TYR A 42 2.37 -1.36 1.64
C TYR A 42 1.57 -0.32 0.82
N ALA A 43 2.23 0.77 0.40
CA ALA A 43 1.60 1.80 -0.41
C ALA A 43 1.06 1.27 -1.74
N ILE A 44 1.79 0.38 -2.43
CA ILE A 44 1.34 -0.23 -3.69
C ILE A 44 0.11 -1.13 -3.46
N ILE A 45 0.14 -1.98 -2.43
CA ILE A 45 -0.96 -2.91 -2.11
C ILE A 45 -2.25 -2.12 -1.80
N GLU A 46 -2.17 -1.13 -0.91
CA GLU A 46 -3.32 -0.31 -0.51
C GLU A 46 -3.84 0.55 -1.67
N SER A 47 -2.92 1.13 -2.46
CA SER A 47 -3.31 1.92 -3.65
C SER A 47 -4.03 1.04 -4.66
N TYR A 48 -3.56 -0.19 -4.90
CA TYR A 48 -4.25 -1.13 -5.77
C TYR A 48 -5.66 -1.45 -5.26
N GLY A 49 -5.83 -1.71 -3.95
CA GLY A 49 -7.15 -1.92 -3.35
C GLY A 49 -8.11 -0.75 -3.63
N ALA A 50 -7.67 0.48 -3.38
CA ALA A 50 -8.45 1.68 -3.65
C ALA A 50 -8.79 1.88 -5.15
N LEU A 51 -7.88 1.47 -6.05
CA LEU A 51 -8.10 1.50 -7.49
C LEU A 51 -9.17 0.48 -7.90
N VAL A 52 -9.15 -0.74 -7.36
CA VAL A 52 -10.16 -1.78 -7.65
C VAL A 52 -11.55 -1.35 -7.15
N GLU A 53 -11.65 -0.73 -5.98
CA GLU A 53 -12.90 -0.15 -5.50
C GLU A 53 -13.43 0.95 -6.43
N THR A 54 -12.53 1.85 -6.87
CA THR A 54 -12.88 2.91 -7.82
C THR A 54 -13.31 2.33 -9.17
N ALA A 55 -12.57 1.36 -9.69
CA ALA A 55 -12.87 0.65 -10.94
C ALA A 55 -14.26 0.00 -10.88
N THR A 56 -14.60 -0.62 -9.74
CA THR A 56 -15.91 -1.24 -9.53
C THR A 56 -17.05 -0.23 -9.64
N VAL A 57 -16.87 0.98 -9.10
CA VAL A 57 -17.86 2.07 -9.23
C VAL A 57 -18.03 2.47 -10.70
N ILE A 58 -16.92 2.68 -11.42
CA ILE A 58 -16.94 3.09 -12.84
C ILE A 58 -17.60 2.01 -13.73
N VAL A 59 -17.24 0.74 -13.52
CA VAL A 59 -17.77 -0.37 -14.34
C VAL A 59 -19.27 -0.56 -14.13
N ARG A 60 -19.79 -0.28 -12.93
CA ARG A 60 -21.22 -0.37 -12.60
C ARG A 60 -22.05 0.77 -13.19
N ASP A 61 -21.45 1.91 -13.52
CA ASP A 61 -22.16 3.05 -14.10
C ASP A 61 -22.64 2.73 -15.54
N PRO A 62 -23.96 2.76 -15.83
CA PRO A 62 -24.47 2.47 -17.16
C PRO A 62 -24.10 3.52 -18.21
N SER A 63 -23.74 4.75 -17.81
CA SER A 63 -23.34 5.83 -18.72
C SER A 63 -21.92 5.68 -19.24
N VAL A 64 -21.07 4.88 -18.58
CA VAL A 64 -19.69 4.68 -18.98
C VAL A 64 -19.61 3.78 -20.24
N PRO A 65 -18.88 4.20 -21.30
CA PRO A 65 -18.74 3.41 -22.51
C PRO A 65 -18.17 2.01 -22.25
N ILE A 66 -18.69 1.00 -22.97
CA ILE A 66 -18.26 -0.40 -22.79
C ILE A 66 -16.75 -0.59 -23.01
N GLU A 67 -16.15 0.19 -23.90
CA GLU A 67 -14.72 0.07 -24.20
C GLU A 67 -13.84 0.59 -23.07
N ALA A 68 -14.31 1.61 -22.33
CA ALA A 68 -13.65 2.05 -21.10
C ALA A 68 -13.72 0.97 -20.02
N LYS A 69 -14.87 0.31 -19.86
CA LYS A 69 -15.03 -0.81 -18.90
C LYS A 69 -14.10 -1.97 -19.23
N ARG A 70 -13.97 -2.33 -20.52
CA ARG A 70 -13.04 -3.38 -20.97
C ARG A 70 -11.58 -2.99 -20.76
N ALA A 71 -11.23 -1.72 -20.99
CA ALA A 71 -9.87 -1.24 -20.74
C ALA A 71 -9.51 -1.37 -19.24
N ILE A 72 -10.41 -0.97 -18.35
CA ILE A 72 -10.24 -1.13 -16.89
C ILE A 72 -10.06 -2.61 -16.54
N GLY A 73 -10.94 -3.50 -17.02
CA GLY A 73 -10.86 -4.93 -16.71
C GLY A 73 -9.57 -5.60 -17.21
N ARG A 74 -9.06 -5.20 -18.38
CA ARG A 74 -7.76 -5.70 -18.89
C ARG A 74 -6.59 -5.22 -18.04
N ALA A 75 -6.59 -3.95 -17.65
CA ALA A 75 -5.54 -3.39 -16.82
C ALA A 75 -5.54 -3.98 -15.41
N GLU A 76 -6.72 -4.18 -14.81
CA GLU A 76 -6.87 -4.87 -13.54
C GLU A 76 -6.32 -6.29 -13.63
N ALA A 77 -6.74 -7.07 -14.63
CA ALA A 77 -6.27 -8.44 -14.83
C ALA A 77 -4.74 -8.55 -15.01
N ALA A 78 -4.10 -7.52 -15.59
CA ALA A 78 -2.65 -7.43 -15.71
C ALA A 78 -1.96 -7.08 -14.37
N ALA A 79 -2.58 -6.23 -13.55
CA ALA A 79 -2.03 -5.79 -12.26
C ALA A 79 -2.18 -6.83 -11.14
N THR A 80 -3.32 -7.54 -11.08
CA THR A 80 -3.64 -8.51 -10.02
C THR A 80 -2.52 -9.50 -9.71
N PRO A 81 -1.92 -10.23 -10.67
CA PRO A 81 -0.93 -11.26 -10.34
C PRO A 81 0.35 -10.67 -9.72
N SER A 82 0.76 -9.48 -10.18
CA SER A 82 1.94 -8.81 -9.63
C SER A 82 1.69 -8.32 -8.20
N VAL A 83 0.50 -7.78 -7.93
CA VAL A 83 0.14 -7.33 -6.57
C VAL A 83 -0.01 -8.50 -5.61
N GLN A 84 -0.65 -9.61 -6.02
CA GLN A 84 -0.73 -10.83 -5.20
C GLN A 84 0.66 -11.40 -4.89
N THR A 85 1.56 -11.37 -5.86
CA THR A 85 2.96 -11.78 -5.63
C THR A 85 3.63 -10.87 -4.60
N LEU A 86 3.42 -9.55 -4.72
CA LEU A 86 3.94 -8.58 -3.76
C LEU A 86 3.41 -8.83 -2.34
N GLU A 87 2.12 -9.12 -2.16
CA GLU A 87 1.54 -9.45 -0.85
C GLU A 87 2.19 -10.69 -0.19
N ILE A 88 2.40 -11.75 -0.98
CA ILE A 88 3.05 -12.98 -0.53
C ILE A 88 4.48 -12.69 -0.07
N VAL A 89 5.25 -11.98 -0.90
CA VAL A 89 6.66 -11.67 -0.62
C VAL A 89 6.78 -10.69 0.55
N PHE A 90 5.91 -9.69 0.63
CA PHE A 90 5.85 -8.75 1.75
C PHE A 90 5.59 -9.46 3.07
N SER A 91 4.64 -10.40 3.08
CA SER A 91 4.38 -11.25 4.24
C SER A 91 5.60 -12.09 4.64
N ALA A 92 6.34 -12.64 3.66
CA ALA A 92 7.57 -13.39 3.93
C ALA A 92 8.69 -12.49 4.50
N TYR A 93 8.85 -11.29 3.97
CA TYR A 93 9.78 -10.28 4.49
C TYR A 93 9.49 -9.93 5.96
N LEU A 94 8.22 -9.67 6.30
CA LEU A 94 7.83 -9.36 7.68
C LEU A 94 8.16 -10.49 8.64
N ARG A 95 7.91 -11.75 8.23
CA ARG A 95 8.29 -12.93 9.02
C ARG A 95 9.81 -13.04 9.20
N ALA A 96 10.59 -12.83 8.13
CA ALA A 96 12.05 -12.88 8.19
C ALA A 96 12.62 -11.78 9.10
N ARG A 97 12.04 -10.57 9.05
CA ARG A 97 12.41 -9.44 9.92
C ARG A 97 12.14 -9.76 11.39
N ALA A 98 10.98 -10.35 11.69
CA ALA A 98 10.64 -10.80 13.04
C ALA A 98 11.58 -11.91 13.54
N ALA A 99 11.92 -12.88 12.68
CA ALA A 99 12.85 -13.95 13.01
C ALA A 99 14.27 -13.42 13.30
N TYR A 100 14.76 -12.46 12.51
CA TYR A 100 16.03 -11.79 12.77
C TYR A 100 16.03 -11.02 14.09
N ALA A 101 14.95 -10.29 14.38
CA ALA A 101 14.81 -9.60 15.66
C ALA A 101 14.83 -10.58 16.85
N ALA A 102 14.16 -11.73 16.74
CA ALA A 102 14.17 -12.76 17.78
C ALA A 102 15.55 -13.42 17.96
N ALA A 103 16.33 -13.56 16.88
CA ALA A 103 17.66 -14.15 16.91
C ALA A 103 18.74 -13.24 17.54
N SER A 104 18.46 -11.94 17.72
CA SER A 104 19.43 -10.95 18.22
C SER A 104 19.95 -11.19 19.64
N GLY A 105 19.35 -12.09 20.41
CA GLY A 105 19.85 -12.56 21.71
C GLY A 105 20.34 -14.02 21.72
N GLY A 106 20.43 -14.67 20.56
CA GLY A 106 20.83 -16.07 20.41
C GLY A 106 22.32 -16.26 20.10
N ASP A 107 22.68 -17.47 19.67
CA ASP A 107 24.04 -17.78 19.22
C ASP A 107 24.35 -17.21 17.83
N ASP A 108 25.65 -17.06 17.53
CA ASP A 108 26.14 -16.47 16.27
C ASP A 108 25.63 -17.22 15.03
N THR A 109 25.42 -18.53 15.15
CA THR A 109 24.94 -19.36 14.03
C THR A 109 23.48 -19.06 13.70
N THR A 110 22.64 -18.92 14.72
CA THR A 110 21.22 -18.57 14.56
C THR A 110 21.07 -17.15 14.04
N LEU A 111 21.84 -16.20 14.57
CA LEU A 111 21.87 -14.83 14.10
C LEU A 111 22.27 -14.75 12.62
N THR A 112 23.35 -15.43 12.22
CA THR A 112 23.83 -15.47 10.83
C THR A 112 22.78 -16.04 9.87
N ARG A 113 22.12 -17.14 10.27
CA ARG A 113 21.06 -17.74 9.45
C ARG A 113 19.87 -16.81 9.27
N ALA A 114 19.42 -16.16 10.36
CA ALA A 114 18.30 -15.23 10.31
C ALA A 114 18.62 -13.98 9.49
N PHE A 115 19.86 -13.47 9.57
CA PHE A 115 20.35 -12.38 8.74
C PHE A 115 20.31 -12.74 7.24
N ASN A 116 20.82 -13.91 6.87
CA ASN A 116 20.82 -14.37 5.48
C ASN A 116 19.40 -14.53 4.93
N ALA A 117 18.47 -15.06 5.73
CA ALA A 117 17.07 -15.16 5.37
C ALA A 117 16.41 -13.79 5.17
N LEU A 118 16.69 -12.83 6.07
CA LEU A 118 16.20 -11.46 5.94
C LEU A 118 16.74 -10.77 4.67
N ASN A 119 18.03 -10.92 4.38
CA ASN A 119 18.62 -10.35 3.17
C ASN A 119 17.98 -10.91 1.90
N ALA A 120 17.80 -12.23 1.81
CA ALA A 120 17.12 -12.87 0.68
C ALA A 120 15.66 -12.38 0.54
N ALA A 121 14.93 -12.26 1.65
CA ALA A 121 13.55 -11.76 1.63
C ALA A 121 13.48 -10.28 1.22
N SER A 122 14.43 -9.45 1.64
CA SER A 122 14.52 -8.05 1.23
C SER A 122 14.76 -7.89 -0.27
N GLN A 123 15.63 -8.72 -0.85
CA GLN A 123 15.88 -8.72 -2.30
C GLN A 123 14.65 -9.17 -3.08
N ALA A 124 13.96 -10.22 -2.62
CA ALA A 124 12.71 -10.66 -3.22
C ALA A 124 11.64 -9.56 -3.15
N LEU A 125 11.55 -8.83 -2.04
CA LEU A 125 10.60 -7.73 -1.87
C LEU A 125 10.84 -6.60 -2.87
N SER A 126 12.09 -6.15 -3.01
CA SER A 126 12.46 -5.13 -4.00
C SER A 126 12.08 -5.55 -5.42
N GLN A 127 12.38 -6.80 -5.81
CA GLN A 127 11.98 -7.31 -7.13
C GLN A 127 10.47 -7.37 -7.33
N ALA A 128 9.71 -7.73 -6.29
CA ALA A 128 8.25 -7.77 -6.35
C ALA A 128 7.64 -6.37 -6.46
N ILE A 129 8.20 -5.38 -5.75
CA ILE A 129 7.82 -3.97 -5.86
C ILE A 129 7.98 -3.49 -7.31
N ASP A 130 9.16 -3.70 -7.90
CA ASP A 130 9.46 -3.26 -9.26
C ASP A 130 8.50 -3.87 -10.30
N ARG A 131 8.13 -5.14 -10.12
CA ARG A 131 7.18 -5.85 -10.99
C ARG A 131 5.73 -5.39 -10.83
N ALA A 132 5.34 -4.96 -9.63
CA ALA A 132 3.98 -4.49 -9.35
C ALA A 132 3.76 -3.03 -9.78
N GLN A 133 4.80 -2.21 -9.79
CA GLN A 133 4.68 -0.77 -9.98
C GLN A 133 4.09 -0.38 -11.34
N ALA A 134 4.63 -0.92 -12.44
CA ALA A 134 4.19 -0.56 -13.79
C ALA A 134 2.70 -0.87 -14.07
N PRO A 135 2.19 -2.10 -13.84
CA PRO A 135 0.79 -2.40 -14.14
C PRO A 135 -0.20 -1.68 -13.19
N VAL A 136 0.18 -1.40 -11.93
CA VAL A 136 -0.65 -0.58 -11.03
C VAL A 136 -0.74 0.87 -11.52
N ALA A 137 0.37 1.45 -11.97
CA ALA A 137 0.39 2.79 -12.54
C ALA A 137 -0.44 2.90 -13.83
N GLU A 138 -0.44 1.86 -14.67
CA GLU A 138 -1.28 1.79 -15.86
C GLU A 138 -2.77 1.78 -15.50
N LEU A 139 -3.18 0.92 -14.55
CA LEU A 139 -4.55 0.88 -14.05
C LEU A 139 -4.99 2.24 -13.49
N GLN A 140 -4.12 2.88 -12.70
CA GLN A 140 -4.37 4.22 -12.17
C GLN A 140 -4.57 5.26 -13.28
N THR A 141 -3.73 5.23 -14.31
CA THR A 141 -3.83 6.16 -15.45
C THR A 141 -5.17 6.02 -16.17
N ILE A 142 -5.61 4.77 -16.42
CA ILE A 142 -6.89 4.49 -17.08
C ILE A 142 -8.06 4.99 -16.22
N ILE A 143 -8.04 4.72 -14.91
CA ILE A 143 -9.08 5.16 -13.97
C ILE A 143 -9.15 6.69 -13.90
N ASN A 144 -8.00 7.37 -13.83
CA ASN A 144 -7.94 8.83 -13.80
C ASN A 144 -8.48 9.45 -15.09
N ALA A 145 -8.20 8.85 -16.25
CA ALA A 145 -8.75 9.29 -17.53
C ALA A 145 -10.29 9.23 -17.54
N GLN A 146 -10.89 8.20 -16.93
CA GLN A 146 -12.36 8.13 -16.81
C GLN A 146 -12.90 9.19 -15.86
N ARG A 147 -12.25 9.46 -14.73
CA ARG A 147 -12.68 10.52 -13.79
C ARG A 147 -12.61 11.92 -14.39
N GLY A 148 -11.62 12.19 -15.25
CA GLY A 148 -11.47 13.49 -15.91
C GLY A 148 -12.48 13.75 -17.04
N GLY A 149 -13.10 12.70 -17.59
CA GLY A 149 -14.07 12.78 -18.68
C GLY A 149 -15.54 12.97 -18.23
N VAL A 150 -15.84 12.85 -16.92
CA VAL A 150 -17.20 13.02 -16.36
C VAL A 150 -17.48 14.49 -16.03
N ARG A 151 -17.22 15.40 -16.97
CA ARG A 151 -17.57 16.83 -16.84
C ARG A 151 -18.68 17.23 -17.78
#